data_AF-A0A4R8CNG2-F1
#
_entry.id   AF-A0A4R8CNG2-F1
#
_cell.length_a   1.000
_cell.length_b   1.000
_cell.length_c   1.000
_cell.angle_alpha   90.00
_cell.angle_beta   90.00
_cell.angle_gamma   90.00
#
_symmetry.space_group_name_H-M   'P 1'
#
loop_
_entity.id
_entity.type
_entity.pdbx_description
1 polymer ?
#
loop_
_entity_poly.entity_id
_entity_poly.type
_entity_poly.pdbx_seq_one_letter_code
_entity_poly.pdbx_strand_id
1 'polypeptide(L)'
;MLTAARGATLILLGALLAQAPLTAQAYQPREPEYSGPSGATAPPTSTPTSAPTSAPTVEPTMTPTAATPTATTPTAGPTANLPVDEPAARSWSEVVKQVTETSPGDLQVRSADKTEQTESMLRCFKLDTENYCLGLGFVDKLPTGAQLQSLVSSPTLRAADEAGVEQDIPTGDLTPADFVAQRAAMPKSTRVAAELDEMQAAWNGREKARELRELVAAQTPPVNPETPSDEPTTQATATPTSTATPTATPTATATVVPTRTAPTVAPSKPVPSAPQTPAAPVKTPASAYIMKGFQTSQEKGYWCGPATFQSIDWADDNQKDTQASWAKDLGSTTGGTAISAMVKQTNVKTAWPKSAGTYVVQNVSDWNAQTFFTVHQKHLGVYKAPVIEHVQLLKRYFPYLAFNHSGHYQVGRGYDKANGTIAIFEVFNERRFNSRGNVTDGPRNIPASALFNATLANSFQNIGL
;
A
#
# COMPACT_ATOMS: atom_id res chain seq x y z
N MET A 1 -25.44 -26.77 61.78
CA MET A 1 -24.60 -25.66 62.30
C MET A 1 -24.47 -24.68 61.14
N LEU A 2 -25.20 -23.56 61.16
CA LEU A 2 -24.73 -22.25 61.63
C LEU A 2 -23.52 -21.74 60.80
N THR A 3 -23.48 -20.57 60.14
CA THR A 3 -24.42 -19.51 59.69
C THR A 3 -23.52 -18.35 59.18
N ALA A 4 -24.08 -17.43 58.37
CA ALA A 4 -23.56 -16.07 58.12
C ALA A 4 -22.28 -15.91 57.26
N ALA A 5 -22.04 -14.77 56.58
CA ALA A 5 -22.96 -13.77 56.01
C ALA A 5 -22.22 -12.84 55.02
N ARG A 6 -22.97 -12.29 54.05
CA ARG A 6 -22.85 -10.98 53.36
C ARG A 6 -21.47 -10.29 53.28
N GLY A 7 -21.06 -9.98 52.04
CA GLY A 7 -20.03 -8.97 51.73
C GLY A 7 -20.19 -8.44 50.30
N ALA A 8 -21.15 -7.54 50.08
CA ALA A 8 -21.33 -6.88 48.78
C ALA A 8 -20.42 -5.64 48.70
N THR A 9 -19.51 -5.62 47.73
CA THR A 9 -18.62 -4.48 47.48
C THR A 9 -18.95 -3.88 46.12
N LEU A 10 -19.61 -2.71 46.11
CA LEU A 10 -19.64 -1.85 44.94
C LEU A 10 -18.22 -1.35 44.69
N ILE A 11 -17.68 -1.59 43.50
CA ILE A 11 -16.49 -0.88 43.01
C ILE A 11 -17.01 0.18 42.03
N LEU A 12 -16.94 1.45 42.42
CA LEU A 12 -17.09 2.56 41.48
C LEU A 12 -15.88 2.57 40.55
N LEU A 13 -16.07 2.28 39.26
CA LEU A 13 -15.10 2.68 38.24
C LEU A 13 -15.28 4.18 37.98
N GLY A 14 -14.53 5.00 38.71
CA GLY A 14 -14.37 6.41 38.42
C GLY A 14 -13.61 6.61 37.11
N ALA A 15 -14.13 7.45 36.22
CA ALA A 15 -13.44 7.83 35.00
C ALA A 15 -12.19 8.65 35.32
N LEU A 16 -11.01 8.19 34.87
CA LEU A 16 -9.76 8.95 34.92
C LEU A 16 -9.32 9.33 33.50
N LEU A 17 -9.61 10.58 33.12
CA LEU A 17 -9.04 11.22 31.95
C LEU A 17 -7.56 11.53 32.23
N ALA A 18 -6.65 10.64 31.83
CA ALA A 18 -5.22 10.88 31.87
C ALA A 18 -4.77 11.60 30.59
N GLN A 19 -4.53 12.91 30.69
CA GLN A 19 -3.84 13.67 29.65
C GLN A 19 -2.36 13.28 29.63
N ALA A 20 -1.87 12.72 28.53
CA ALA A 20 -0.45 12.45 28.33
C ALA A 20 0.20 13.60 27.53
N PRO A 21 1.28 14.23 28.02
CA PRO A 21 1.99 15.24 27.25
C PRO A 21 2.77 14.60 26.09
N LEU A 22 2.56 15.12 24.88
CA LEU A 22 3.36 14.79 23.72
C LEU A 22 4.78 15.36 23.89
N THR A 23 5.75 14.51 24.23
CA THR A 23 7.18 14.81 24.01
C THR A 23 7.74 13.79 23.02
N ALA A 24 7.65 14.12 21.73
CA ALA A 24 8.42 13.44 20.71
C ALA A 24 9.89 13.81 20.90
N GLN A 25 10.65 12.96 21.59
CA GLN A 25 12.11 13.05 21.57
C GLN A 25 12.56 12.64 20.16
N ALA A 26 12.94 13.63 19.36
CA ALA A 26 13.49 13.40 18.03
C ALA A 26 14.77 12.57 18.15
N TYR A 27 14.77 11.39 17.54
CA TYR A 27 15.96 10.59 17.37
C TYR A 27 16.89 11.32 16.38
N GLN A 28 17.97 11.91 16.89
CA GLN A 28 19.02 12.47 16.03
C GLN A 28 19.88 11.34 15.45
N PRO A 29 20.11 11.30 14.12
CA PRO A 29 21.11 10.42 13.54
C PRO A 29 22.50 10.75 14.14
N ARG A 30 23.22 9.73 14.61
CA ARG A 30 24.63 9.89 14.99
C ARG A 30 25.51 9.65 13.76
N GLU A 31 26.19 10.71 13.32
CA GLU A 31 27.38 10.56 12.49
C GLU A 31 28.55 10.00 13.33
N PRO A 32 29.51 9.28 12.72
CA PRO A 32 30.52 8.55 13.47
C PRO A 32 31.81 9.37 13.68
N GLU A 33 31.90 10.13 14.78
CA GLU A 33 33.16 10.78 15.18
C GLU A 33 33.68 10.35 16.57
N TYR A 34 34.87 9.77 16.52
CA TYR A 34 36.04 9.96 17.38
C TYR A 34 35.85 10.26 18.88
N SER A 35 36.38 9.37 19.73
CA SER A 35 36.31 9.44 21.19
C SER A 35 37.36 10.37 21.83
N GLY A 36 36.88 11.35 22.60
CA GLY A 36 37.66 12.19 23.52
C GLY A 36 36.87 12.47 24.83
N PRO A 37 37.51 12.64 26.00
CA PRO A 37 36.82 12.45 27.28
C PRO A 37 36.24 13.70 27.98
N SER A 38 35.01 13.54 28.46
CA SER A 38 34.42 14.02 29.73
C SER A 38 34.50 15.51 30.14
N GLY A 39 33.33 16.16 30.27
CA GLY A 39 33.14 17.48 30.88
C GLY A 39 31.72 17.67 31.43
N ALA A 40 31.60 17.95 32.72
CA ALA A 40 30.40 17.83 33.56
C ALA A 40 29.42 19.03 33.58
N THR A 41 28.17 18.77 34.03
CA THR A 41 27.17 19.71 34.62
C THR A 41 26.59 20.79 33.67
N ALA A 42 25.36 21.34 33.80
CA ALA A 42 24.28 21.29 34.80
C ALA A 42 22.90 21.58 34.13
N PRO A 43 21.73 21.38 34.79
CA PRO A 43 20.41 21.69 34.23
C PRO A 43 19.87 23.07 34.66
N PRO A 44 19.01 23.72 33.85
CA PRO A 44 18.16 24.82 34.32
C PRO A 44 16.67 24.45 34.41
N THR A 45 16.04 24.89 35.49
CA THR A 45 14.59 24.84 35.76
C THR A 45 13.89 26.05 35.13
N SER A 46 12.65 25.88 34.65
CA SER A 46 11.70 27.00 34.57
C SER A 46 10.25 26.53 34.82
N THR A 47 9.56 27.27 35.69
CA THR A 47 8.16 27.07 36.09
C THR A 47 7.19 27.83 35.16
N PRO A 48 5.90 27.45 35.12
CA PRO A 48 4.92 28.07 34.22
C PRO A 48 4.31 29.35 34.80
N THR A 49 3.93 30.27 33.92
CA THR A 49 3.09 31.44 34.25
C THR A 49 1.81 31.42 33.43
N SER A 50 0.67 31.47 34.14
CA SER A 50 -0.67 31.49 33.55
C SER A 50 -1.26 32.90 33.59
N ALA A 51 -1.90 33.35 32.50
CA ALA A 51 -2.83 34.48 32.53
C ALA A 51 -3.92 34.29 31.45
N PRO A 52 -5.22 34.44 31.78
CA PRO A 52 -6.31 34.35 30.81
C PRO A 52 -6.66 35.72 30.22
N THR A 53 -7.20 35.74 29.00
CA THR A 53 -7.88 36.92 28.44
C THR A 53 -9.16 36.50 27.73
N SER A 54 -10.23 37.25 28.00
CA SER A 54 -11.62 36.93 27.64
C SER A 54 -11.96 37.18 26.17
N ALA A 55 -13.01 36.50 25.71
CA ALA A 55 -13.66 36.76 24.41
C ALA A 55 -14.40 38.11 24.37
N PRO A 56 -14.73 38.59 23.17
CA PRO A 56 -16.00 39.28 22.93
C PRO A 56 -16.89 38.53 21.93
N THR A 57 -18.16 38.42 22.31
CA THR A 57 -19.29 37.99 21.45
C THR A 57 -19.48 38.95 20.29
N VAL A 58 -19.68 38.43 19.08
CA VAL A 58 -20.38 39.14 17.99
C VAL A 58 -21.35 38.18 17.30
N GLU A 59 -22.64 38.49 17.41
CA GLU A 59 -23.71 37.88 16.64
C GLU A 59 -23.93 38.68 15.35
N PRO A 60 -24.22 38.01 14.22
CA PRO A 60 -25.18 38.59 13.30
C PRO A 60 -26.24 37.56 12.85
N THR A 61 -27.46 37.78 13.32
CA THR A 61 -28.69 37.29 12.65
C THR A 61 -28.78 37.89 11.25
N MET A 62 -28.94 37.06 10.20
CA MET A 62 -29.71 37.42 8.99
C MET A 62 -30.35 36.20 8.33
N THR A 63 -31.67 36.29 8.15
CA THR A 63 -32.55 35.30 7.54
C THR A 63 -32.44 35.32 6.01
N PRO A 64 -32.25 34.18 5.31
CA PRO A 64 -32.43 34.10 3.87
C PRO A 64 -33.90 33.92 3.52
N THR A 65 -34.45 34.86 2.74
CA THR A 65 -35.78 34.77 2.14
C THR A 65 -35.89 33.58 1.20
N ALA A 66 -36.93 32.76 1.35
CA ALA A 66 -37.21 31.66 0.43
C ALA A 66 -37.63 32.19 -0.95
N ALA A 67 -36.90 31.80 -2.00
CA ALA A 67 -37.28 32.03 -3.39
C ALA A 67 -37.70 30.70 -4.03
N THR A 68 -38.94 30.63 -4.51
CA THR A 68 -39.51 29.46 -5.19
C THR A 68 -38.84 29.21 -6.54
N PRO A 69 -38.28 28.03 -6.82
CA PRO A 69 -37.83 27.68 -8.16
C PRO A 69 -39.02 27.26 -9.04
N THR A 70 -39.20 27.97 -10.16
CA THR A 70 -40.16 27.61 -11.21
C THR A 70 -39.76 26.29 -11.87
N ALA A 71 -40.71 25.37 -12.04
CA ALA A 71 -40.47 24.11 -12.73
C ALA A 71 -40.20 24.33 -14.23
N THR A 72 -39.03 23.93 -14.71
CA THR A 72 -38.74 23.74 -16.13
C THR A 72 -38.62 22.26 -16.46
N THR A 73 -39.37 21.84 -17.47
CA THR A 73 -39.48 20.46 -17.95
C THR A 73 -38.13 19.93 -18.49
N PRO A 74 -37.72 18.69 -18.17
CA PRO A 74 -36.51 18.10 -18.73
C PRO A 74 -36.77 17.53 -20.13
N THR A 75 -36.00 17.97 -21.12
CA THR A 75 -35.94 17.34 -22.46
C THR A 75 -34.51 17.31 -22.97
N ALA A 76 -33.73 16.33 -22.50
CA ALA A 76 -32.53 15.82 -23.15
C ALA A 76 -32.35 14.36 -22.70
N GLY A 77 -32.17 13.44 -23.65
CA GLY A 77 -31.99 12.02 -23.34
C GLY A 77 -30.63 11.75 -22.68
N PRO A 78 -30.42 10.55 -22.11
CA PRO A 78 -29.14 10.16 -21.53
C PRO A 78 -28.11 9.97 -22.65
N THR A 79 -27.37 11.03 -22.97
CA THR A 79 -26.08 10.89 -23.64
C THR A 79 -25.18 10.07 -22.70
N ALA A 80 -24.64 8.96 -23.20
CA ALA A 80 -23.75 8.12 -22.40
C ALA A 80 -22.57 8.97 -21.90
N ASN A 81 -22.41 9.08 -20.58
CA ASN A 81 -21.23 9.68 -19.98
C ASN A 81 -20.02 8.81 -20.35
N LEU A 82 -19.27 9.26 -21.36
CA LEU A 82 -17.87 8.84 -21.52
C LEU A 82 -17.17 9.16 -20.19
N PRO A 83 -16.35 8.25 -19.65
CA PRO A 83 -15.61 8.52 -18.43
C PRO A 83 -14.71 9.73 -18.70
N VAL A 84 -14.90 10.79 -17.91
CA VAL A 84 -13.95 11.89 -17.86
C VAL A 84 -12.67 11.30 -17.27
N ASP A 85 -11.63 11.19 -18.09
CA ASP A 85 -10.30 10.76 -17.64
C ASP A 85 -9.90 11.59 -16.41
N GLU A 86 -9.74 10.95 -15.25
CA GLU A 86 -9.27 11.66 -14.07
C GLU A 86 -7.92 12.31 -14.37
N PRO A 87 -7.71 13.58 -14.00
CA PRO A 87 -6.48 14.29 -14.31
C PRO A 87 -5.32 13.63 -13.56
N ALA A 88 -4.47 12.92 -14.31
CA ALA A 88 -3.28 12.27 -13.77
C ALA A 88 -2.39 13.28 -13.03
N ALA A 89 -2.10 13.01 -11.76
CA ALA A 89 -1.21 13.85 -10.96
C ALA A 89 0.23 13.71 -11.47
N ARG A 90 0.85 14.83 -11.85
CA ARG A 90 2.22 14.90 -12.41
C ARG A 90 3.23 15.47 -11.41
N SER A 91 2.75 15.95 -10.27
CA SER A 91 3.53 16.48 -9.15
C SER A 91 2.96 16.03 -7.80
N TRP A 92 3.82 16.00 -6.78
CA TRP A 92 3.39 15.72 -5.41
C TRP A 92 2.34 16.74 -4.90
N SER A 93 2.46 18.00 -5.30
CA SER A 93 1.47 19.05 -5.00
C SER A 93 0.08 18.75 -5.57
N GLU A 94 -0.02 18.13 -6.75
CA GLU A 94 -1.31 17.70 -7.31
C GLU A 94 -1.88 16.50 -6.56
N VAL A 95 -1.04 15.54 -6.12
CA VAL A 95 -1.50 14.44 -5.23
C VAL A 95 -2.01 15.00 -3.91
N VAL A 96 -1.27 15.90 -3.26
CA VAL A 96 -1.69 16.52 -1.98
C VAL A 96 -3.03 17.24 -2.15
N LYS A 97 -3.20 17.98 -3.25
CA LYS A 97 -4.46 18.64 -3.60
C LYS A 97 -5.59 17.62 -3.78
N GLN A 98 -5.41 16.64 -4.66
CA GLN A 98 -6.41 15.60 -4.96
C GLN A 98 -6.84 14.85 -3.69
N VAL A 99 -5.90 14.38 -2.87
CA VAL A 99 -6.21 13.66 -1.61
C VAL A 99 -7.02 14.56 -0.66
N THR A 100 -6.63 15.82 -0.50
CA THR A 100 -7.28 16.76 0.44
C THR A 100 -8.69 17.17 -0.02
N GLU A 101 -8.88 17.39 -1.32
CA GLU A 101 -10.16 17.76 -1.93
C GLU A 101 -11.13 16.57 -2.00
N THR A 102 -10.65 15.37 -2.36
CA THR A 102 -11.49 14.16 -2.50
C THR A 102 -11.80 13.44 -1.19
N SER A 103 -10.99 13.60 -0.13
CA SER A 103 -11.26 12.93 1.14
C SER A 103 -12.57 13.46 1.75
N PRO A 104 -13.57 12.62 2.02
CA PRO A 104 -14.90 13.07 2.44
C PRO A 104 -14.88 13.78 3.80
N GLY A 105 -15.81 14.70 4.01
CA GLY A 105 -16.05 15.36 5.29
C GLY A 105 -16.69 14.42 6.32
N ASP A 106 -16.47 14.68 7.61
CA ASP A 106 -16.89 13.74 8.68
C ASP A 106 -18.41 13.56 8.78
N LEU A 107 -19.20 14.55 8.36
CA LEU A 107 -20.65 14.39 8.23
C LEU A 107 -21.03 13.49 7.04
N GLN A 108 -20.35 13.64 5.90
CA GLN A 108 -20.57 12.81 4.72
C GLN A 108 -20.28 11.34 5.03
N VAL A 109 -19.14 11.04 5.67
CA VAL A 109 -18.79 9.67 6.08
C VAL A 109 -19.82 9.06 7.03
N ARG A 110 -20.39 9.85 7.95
CA ARG A 110 -21.42 9.37 8.91
C ARG A 110 -22.80 9.16 8.29
N SER A 111 -23.15 9.93 7.24
CA SER A 111 -24.41 9.75 6.51
C SER A 111 -24.32 8.72 5.38
N ALA A 112 -23.11 8.45 4.90
CA ALA A 112 -22.85 7.56 3.78
C ALA A 112 -23.22 6.11 4.08
N ASP A 113 -23.72 5.41 3.06
CA ASP A 113 -23.91 3.96 3.14
C ASP A 113 -22.57 3.19 3.02
N LYS A 114 -22.62 1.86 3.16
CA LYS A 114 -21.40 1.04 3.11
C LYS A 114 -20.68 1.08 1.77
N THR A 115 -21.41 1.26 0.67
CA THR A 115 -20.87 1.37 -0.69
C THR A 115 -20.15 2.70 -0.84
N GLU A 116 -20.82 3.80 -0.49
CA GLU A 116 -20.26 5.15 -0.54
C GLU A 116 -19.02 5.28 0.38
N GLN A 117 -19.05 4.68 1.57
CA GLN A 117 -17.88 4.59 2.46
C GLN A 117 -16.74 3.78 1.83
N THR A 118 -17.05 2.65 1.20
CA THR A 118 -16.04 1.77 0.59
C THR A 118 -15.36 2.45 -0.59
N GLU A 119 -16.14 3.03 -1.52
CA GLU A 119 -15.62 3.80 -2.65
C GLU A 119 -14.78 4.99 -2.18
N SER A 120 -15.22 5.70 -1.13
CA SER A 120 -14.48 6.85 -0.58
C SER A 120 -13.14 6.46 0.10
N MET A 121 -13.10 5.33 0.81
CA MET A 121 -11.92 4.91 1.59
C MET A 121 -10.93 4.06 0.78
N LEU A 122 -11.38 3.36 -0.26
CA LEU A 122 -10.54 2.61 -1.20
C LEU A 122 -10.31 3.34 -2.54
N ARG A 123 -10.63 4.64 -2.60
CA ARG A 123 -10.55 5.45 -3.82
C ARG A 123 -9.18 5.39 -4.49
N CYS A 124 -9.22 5.51 -5.81
CA CYS A 124 -8.06 5.42 -6.67
C CYS A 124 -7.57 6.78 -7.14
N PHE A 125 -6.31 6.82 -7.58
CA PHE A 125 -5.62 7.98 -8.10
C PHE A 125 -4.77 7.55 -9.29
N LYS A 126 -4.74 8.38 -10.33
CA LYS A 126 -3.84 8.21 -11.47
C LYS A 126 -2.56 9.01 -11.21
N LEU A 127 -1.47 8.30 -10.94
CA LEU A 127 -0.17 8.87 -10.59
C LEU A 127 0.76 8.76 -11.79
N ASP A 128 0.95 9.85 -12.52
CA ASP A 128 1.53 9.86 -13.87
C ASP A 128 0.83 8.86 -14.81
N THR A 129 1.45 7.71 -15.13
CA THR A 129 0.85 6.64 -15.95
C THR A 129 0.30 5.46 -15.15
N GLU A 130 0.56 5.39 -13.85
CA GLU A 130 0.26 4.23 -13.02
C GLU A 130 -0.98 4.50 -12.15
N ASN A 131 -1.87 3.51 -11.99
CA ASN A 131 -3.03 3.65 -11.13
C ASN A 131 -2.72 3.13 -9.73
N TYR A 132 -3.11 3.84 -8.69
CA TYR A 132 -2.96 3.44 -7.28
C TYR A 132 -4.28 3.59 -6.53
N CYS A 133 -4.71 2.57 -5.79
CA CYS A 133 -5.91 2.61 -4.96
C CYS A 133 -5.55 2.42 -3.48
N LEU A 134 -6.16 3.23 -2.59
CA LEU A 134 -5.85 3.20 -1.16
C LEU A 134 -6.09 1.81 -0.56
N GLY A 135 -5.14 1.33 0.24
CA GLY A 135 -5.10 -0.02 0.82
C GLY A 135 -4.75 -1.14 -0.19
N LEU A 136 -5.21 -1.02 -1.43
CA LEU A 136 -5.02 -2.02 -2.49
C LEU A 136 -3.64 -1.98 -3.15
N GLY A 137 -3.06 -0.80 -3.29
CA GLY A 137 -1.76 -0.60 -3.95
C GLY A 137 -1.89 -0.20 -5.42
N PHE A 138 -0.81 -0.40 -6.18
CA PHE A 138 -0.80 -0.24 -7.62
C PHE A 138 -1.66 -1.30 -8.32
N VAL A 139 -2.48 -0.88 -9.28
CA VAL A 139 -3.40 -1.73 -10.04
C VAL A 139 -3.22 -1.50 -11.55
N ASP A 140 -3.26 -2.57 -12.35
CA ASP A 140 -3.19 -2.46 -13.81
C ASP A 140 -4.49 -1.84 -14.38
N LYS A 141 -5.64 -2.18 -13.78
CA LYS A 141 -6.97 -1.63 -14.12
C LYS A 141 -7.63 -1.04 -12.89
N LEU A 142 -8.32 0.08 -13.05
CA LEU A 142 -9.14 0.67 -11.98
C LEU A 142 -10.32 -0.26 -11.64
N PRO A 143 -10.51 -0.67 -10.38
CA PRO A 143 -11.67 -1.45 -9.97
C PRO A 143 -12.94 -0.59 -10.05
N THR A 144 -14.03 -1.20 -10.51
CA THR A 144 -15.38 -0.61 -10.42
C THR A 144 -15.85 -0.55 -8.97
N GLY A 145 -16.81 0.33 -8.66
CA GLY A 145 -17.46 0.39 -7.35
C GLY A 145 -18.02 -0.96 -6.88
N ALA A 146 -18.61 -1.73 -7.81
CA ALA A 146 -19.08 -3.10 -7.53
C ALA A 146 -17.95 -4.07 -7.17
N GLN A 147 -16.77 -3.95 -7.79
CA GLN A 147 -15.59 -4.73 -7.41
C GLN A 147 -15.10 -4.31 -6.02
N LEU A 148 -14.95 -3.00 -5.74
CA LEU A 148 -14.57 -2.49 -4.42
C LEU A 148 -15.52 -2.97 -3.31
N GLN A 149 -16.84 -2.92 -3.56
CA GLN A 149 -17.86 -3.40 -2.64
C GLN A 149 -17.80 -4.93 -2.41
N SER A 150 -17.29 -5.69 -3.38
CA SER A 150 -17.01 -7.12 -3.22
C SER A 150 -15.82 -7.40 -2.29
N LEU A 151 -14.81 -6.51 -2.25
CA LEU A 151 -13.62 -6.69 -1.40
C LEU A 151 -13.92 -6.57 0.11
N VAL A 152 -14.85 -5.68 0.46
CA VAL A 152 -15.32 -5.45 1.85
C VAL A 152 -16.45 -6.39 2.27
N SER A 153 -16.99 -7.16 1.34
CA SER A 153 -17.98 -8.19 1.64
C SER A 153 -17.27 -9.39 2.26
N SER A 154 -17.80 -9.91 3.37
CA SER A 154 -17.18 -11.06 4.06
C SER A 154 -17.01 -12.23 3.09
N PRO A 155 -15.80 -12.83 2.97
CA PRO A 155 -15.59 -13.97 2.09
C PRO A 155 -16.60 -15.07 2.41
N THR A 156 -17.28 -15.59 1.39
CA THR A 156 -18.21 -16.71 1.60
C THR A 156 -17.41 -18.00 1.77
N LEU A 157 -16.89 -18.21 2.97
CA LEU A 157 -16.24 -19.45 3.40
C LEU A 157 -17.28 -20.57 3.50
N ARG A 158 -17.76 -21.05 2.35
CA ARG A 158 -18.50 -22.31 2.26
C ARG A 158 -17.52 -23.44 2.56
N ALA A 159 -17.52 -23.91 3.80
CA ALA A 159 -16.93 -25.17 4.16
C ALA A 159 -17.48 -26.26 3.21
N ALA A 160 -16.58 -26.91 2.49
CA ALA A 160 -16.91 -28.12 1.75
C ALA A 160 -16.98 -29.28 2.74
N ASP A 161 -18.19 -29.48 3.27
CA ASP A 161 -18.71 -30.63 3.99
C ASP A 161 -17.97 -31.13 5.27
N GLU A 162 -18.80 -31.67 6.18
CA GLU A 162 -18.48 -32.41 7.41
C GLU A 162 -18.01 -31.66 8.69
N ALA A 163 -18.87 -31.75 9.70
CA ALA A 163 -18.53 -32.04 11.10
C ALA A 163 -17.50 -31.14 11.82
N GLY A 164 -17.70 -29.82 11.78
CA GLY A 164 -17.11 -28.90 12.76
C GLY A 164 -17.18 -27.46 12.28
N VAL A 165 -17.46 -26.53 13.18
CA VAL A 165 -17.23 -25.11 12.89
C VAL A 165 -15.72 -24.93 12.76
N GLU A 166 -15.23 -24.81 11.53
CA GLU A 166 -13.84 -24.46 11.27
C GLU A 166 -13.60 -23.08 11.90
N GLN A 167 -12.78 -23.04 12.94
CA GLN A 167 -12.51 -21.81 13.67
C GLN A 167 -11.57 -20.98 12.83
N ASP A 168 -12.13 -20.00 12.12
CA ASP A 168 -11.34 -18.93 11.54
C ASP A 168 -10.64 -18.17 12.68
N ILE A 169 -9.32 -18.32 12.75
CA ILE A 169 -8.48 -17.61 13.71
C ILE A 169 -7.93 -16.38 12.99
N PRO A 170 -8.25 -15.15 13.44
CA PRO A 170 -7.64 -13.93 12.92
C PRO A 170 -6.12 -13.99 13.11
N THR A 171 -5.33 -14.04 12.03
CA THR A 171 -3.86 -14.15 12.12
C THR A 171 -3.17 -12.78 12.23
N GLY A 172 -3.85 -11.71 11.80
CA GLY A 172 -3.39 -10.33 11.98
C GLY A 172 -3.15 -9.49 10.73
N ASP A 173 -3.63 -9.91 9.56
CA ASP A 173 -3.82 -8.97 8.46
C ASP A 173 -5.01 -8.06 8.75
N LEU A 174 -4.99 -6.85 8.19
CA LEU A 174 -6.13 -5.96 8.20
C LEU A 174 -6.98 -6.28 6.98
N THR A 175 -8.26 -6.62 7.17
CA THR A 175 -9.16 -6.91 6.04
C THR A 175 -9.57 -5.61 5.32
N PRO A 176 -10.06 -5.64 4.06
CA PRO A 176 -10.58 -4.45 3.41
C PRO A 176 -11.74 -3.81 4.17
N ALA A 177 -12.62 -4.62 4.78
CA ALA A 177 -13.73 -4.13 5.59
C ALA A 177 -13.24 -3.38 6.84
N ASP A 178 -12.23 -3.92 7.54
CA ASP A 178 -11.63 -3.27 8.71
C ASP A 178 -10.79 -2.04 8.33
N PHE A 179 -10.13 -2.04 7.17
CA PHE A 179 -9.46 -0.86 6.63
C PHE A 179 -10.46 0.28 6.39
N VAL A 180 -11.55 0.01 5.67
CA VAL A 180 -12.62 0.99 5.44
C VAL A 180 -13.21 1.48 6.76
N ALA A 181 -13.51 0.59 7.70
CA ALA A 181 -14.06 0.95 9.01
C ALA A 181 -13.09 1.83 9.84
N GLN A 182 -11.79 1.50 9.87
CA GLN A 182 -10.78 2.30 10.56
C GLN A 182 -10.62 3.68 9.93
N ARG A 183 -10.55 3.78 8.60
CA ARG A 183 -10.41 5.06 7.87
C ARG A 183 -11.67 5.94 8.02
N ALA A 184 -12.86 5.33 8.01
CA ALA A 184 -14.14 6.02 8.21
C ALA A 184 -14.32 6.53 9.66
N ALA A 185 -13.76 5.82 10.66
CA ALA A 185 -13.81 6.24 12.06
C ALA A 185 -12.88 7.42 12.40
N MET A 186 -11.90 7.74 11.55
CA MET A 186 -10.99 8.88 11.75
C MET A 186 -11.68 10.24 11.48
N PRO A 187 -11.33 11.32 12.19
CA PRO A 187 -11.62 12.69 11.75
C PRO A 187 -10.93 13.02 10.43
N LYS A 188 -11.49 13.91 9.59
CA LYS A 188 -10.97 14.22 8.24
C LYS A 188 -9.49 14.60 8.25
N SER A 189 -9.04 15.40 9.22
CA SER A 189 -7.62 15.79 9.33
C SER A 189 -6.69 14.59 9.53
N THR A 190 -7.04 13.68 10.43
CA THR A 190 -6.29 12.43 10.69
C THR A 190 -6.35 11.47 9.51
N ARG A 191 -7.54 11.32 8.89
CA ARG A 191 -7.72 10.51 7.67
C ARG A 191 -6.83 11.03 6.54
N VAL A 192 -6.92 12.31 6.20
CA VAL A 192 -6.10 12.95 5.15
C VAL A 192 -4.61 12.78 5.44
N ALA A 193 -4.15 12.99 6.67
CA ALA A 193 -2.74 12.79 7.01
C ALA A 193 -2.28 11.34 6.75
N ALA A 194 -3.06 10.36 7.20
CA ALA A 194 -2.76 8.95 6.98
C ALA A 194 -2.98 8.48 5.52
N GLU A 195 -3.75 9.21 4.72
CA GLU A 195 -3.89 9.00 3.27
C GLU A 195 -2.67 9.55 2.53
N LEU A 196 -2.24 10.77 2.88
CA LEU A 196 -1.02 11.38 2.34
C LEU A 196 0.24 10.58 2.68
N ASP A 197 0.36 10.04 3.89
CA ASP A 197 1.45 9.15 4.28
C ASP A 197 1.57 7.91 3.37
N GLU A 198 0.43 7.32 2.98
CA GLU A 198 0.38 6.18 2.08
C GLU A 198 0.68 6.62 0.63
N MET A 199 0.04 7.70 0.18
CA MET A 199 0.24 8.26 -1.16
C MET A 199 1.67 8.79 -1.38
N GLN A 200 2.40 9.17 -0.33
CA GLN A 200 3.81 9.54 -0.42
C GLN A 200 4.70 8.33 -0.76
N ALA A 201 4.41 7.16 -0.18
CA ALA A 201 5.10 5.91 -0.52
C ALA A 201 4.76 5.47 -1.95
N ALA A 202 3.48 5.52 -2.33
CA ALA A 202 3.05 5.29 -3.71
C ALA A 202 3.74 6.24 -4.70
N TRP A 203 3.75 7.55 -4.41
CA TRP A 203 4.42 8.56 -5.23
C TRP A 203 5.90 8.24 -5.43
N ASN A 204 6.62 7.84 -4.39
CA ASN A 204 8.04 7.50 -4.48
C ASN A 204 8.31 6.15 -5.16
N GLY A 205 7.28 5.33 -5.38
CA GLY A 205 7.36 3.98 -5.94
C GLY A 205 6.89 3.83 -7.40
N ARG A 206 6.41 4.89 -8.05
CA ARG A 206 5.80 4.80 -9.41
C ARG A 206 6.69 4.15 -10.46
N GLU A 207 7.99 4.46 -10.46
CA GLU A 207 8.92 3.87 -11.44
C GLU A 207 9.13 2.36 -11.19
N LYS A 208 9.02 1.90 -9.94
CA LYS A 208 9.01 0.47 -9.60
C LYS A 208 7.72 -0.21 -10.07
N ALA A 209 6.57 0.45 -9.92
CA ALA A 209 5.30 -0.05 -10.46
C ALA A 209 5.32 -0.12 -12.00
N ARG A 210 5.83 0.93 -12.67
CA ARG A 210 6.05 0.96 -14.12
C ARG A 210 6.91 -0.21 -14.59
N GLU A 211 8.05 -0.45 -13.93
CA GLU A 211 8.96 -1.57 -14.20
C GLU A 211 8.26 -2.93 -14.09
N LEU A 212 7.40 -3.11 -13.09
CA LEU A 212 6.62 -4.34 -12.88
C LEU A 212 5.56 -4.52 -13.97
N ARG A 213 4.80 -3.46 -14.31
CA ARG A 213 3.80 -3.48 -15.38
C ARG A 213 4.43 -3.77 -16.75
N GLU A 214 5.60 -3.20 -17.04
CA GLU A 214 6.35 -3.48 -18.27
C GLU A 214 6.89 -4.93 -18.31
N LEU A 215 7.32 -5.47 -17.16
CA LEU A 215 7.70 -6.87 -17.01
C LEU A 215 6.50 -7.83 -17.21
N VAL A 216 5.30 -7.45 -16.77
CA VAL A 216 4.04 -8.18 -17.03
C VAL A 216 3.71 -8.13 -18.52
N ALA A 217 3.72 -6.94 -19.12
CA ALA A 217 3.43 -6.74 -20.54
C ALA A 217 4.38 -7.51 -21.47
N ALA A 218 5.67 -7.58 -21.13
CA ALA A 218 6.66 -8.35 -21.90
C ALA A 218 6.50 -9.88 -21.79
N GLN A 219 5.78 -10.38 -20.78
CA GLN A 219 5.48 -11.81 -20.60
C GLN A 219 4.12 -12.22 -21.18
N THR A 220 3.22 -11.26 -21.41
CA THR A 220 1.95 -11.48 -22.10
C THR A 220 2.18 -11.49 -23.61
N PRO A 221 1.90 -12.60 -24.34
CA PRO A 221 1.97 -12.59 -25.79
C PRO A 221 1.03 -11.52 -26.36
N PRO A 222 1.41 -10.81 -27.44
CA PRO A 222 0.45 -9.95 -28.12
C PRO A 222 -0.73 -10.81 -28.57
N VAL A 223 -1.92 -10.47 -28.08
CA VAL A 223 -3.16 -11.02 -28.64
C VAL A 223 -3.24 -10.47 -30.05
N ASN A 224 -2.96 -11.32 -31.05
CA ASN A 224 -3.21 -10.96 -32.44
C ASN A 224 -4.69 -10.54 -32.54
N PRO A 225 -4.99 -9.33 -33.03
CA PRO A 225 -6.36 -9.01 -33.40
C PRO A 225 -6.83 -10.05 -34.44
N GLU A 226 -8.08 -10.48 -34.29
CA GLU A 226 -8.68 -11.59 -35.04
C GLU A 226 -8.35 -11.51 -36.53
N THR A 227 -7.72 -12.56 -37.07
CA THR A 227 -7.56 -12.72 -38.52
C THR A 227 -8.96 -12.80 -39.14
N PRO A 228 -9.39 -11.86 -40.00
CA PRO A 228 -10.64 -12.01 -40.72
C PRO A 228 -10.52 -13.23 -41.65
N SER A 229 -11.54 -14.09 -41.65
CA SER A 229 -11.59 -15.27 -42.50
C SER A 229 -11.47 -14.89 -43.99
N ASP A 230 -10.74 -15.70 -44.75
CA ASP A 230 -10.47 -15.48 -46.17
C ASP A 230 -11.74 -15.32 -47.03
N GLU A 231 -11.82 -14.24 -47.81
CA GLU A 231 -12.49 -14.22 -49.11
C GLU A 231 -11.65 -13.36 -50.10
N PRO A 232 -11.36 -13.82 -51.33
CA PRO A 232 -10.23 -13.29 -52.09
C PRO A 232 -10.60 -12.15 -53.05
N THR A 233 -9.91 -11.01 -52.98
CA THR A 233 -9.88 -10.03 -54.09
C THR A 233 -8.51 -9.36 -54.29
N THR A 234 -7.88 -9.71 -55.41
CA THR A 234 -7.04 -8.87 -56.30
C THR A 234 -5.95 -7.97 -55.72
N GLN A 235 -4.70 -8.41 -55.98
CA GLN A 235 -3.46 -7.64 -56.13
C GLN A 235 -3.56 -6.13 -56.38
N ALA A 236 -2.77 -5.36 -55.62
CA ALA A 236 -2.11 -4.16 -56.12
C ALA A 236 -0.75 -3.97 -55.43
N THR A 237 0.35 -4.03 -56.19
CA THR A 237 1.72 -3.87 -55.69
C THR A 237 2.12 -2.39 -55.65
N ALA A 238 2.61 -1.90 -54.50
CA ALA A 238 3.28 -0.61 -54.42
C ALA A 238 4.37 -0.58 -53.34
N THR A 239 5.63 -0.54 -53.76
CA THR A 239 6.81 -0.28 -52.91
C THR A 239 7.16 1.20 -52.93
N PRO A 240 7.39 1.87 -51.79
CA PRO A 240 8.06 3.17 -51.77
C PRO A 240 9.53 3.03 -51.34
N THR A 241 10.44 3.32 -52.26
CA THR A 241 11.88 3.46 -52.00
C THR A 241 12.17 4.87 -51.47
N SER A 242 13.05 4.98 -50.48
CA SER A 242 13.56 6.26 -49.95
C SER A 242 14.49 6.97 -50.94
N THR A 243 14.59 8.32 -50.89
CA THR A 243 15.83 9.09 -51.18
C THR A 243 15.70 10.62 -50.95
N ALA A 244 16.72 11.16 -50.27
CA ALA A 244 17.32 12.52 -50.27
C ALA A 244 16.54 13.83 -49.96
N THR A 245 17.18 14.59 -49.06
CA THR A 245 17.15 16.04 -48.82
C THR A 245 17.71 16.85 -50.00
N PRO A 246 17.38 18.16 -50.13
CA PRO A 246 18.46 19.14 -50.01
C PRO A 246 18.12 20.44 -49.22
N THR A 247 19.19 21.17 -48.89
CA THR A 247 19.29 22.38 -48.03
C THR A 247 19.15 23.69 -48.81
N ALA A 248 18.56 24.75 -48.21
CA ALA A 248 19.10 26.15 -48.19
C ALA A 248 18.19 27.19 -47.50
N THR A 249 18.81 28.17 -46.83
CA THR A 249 18.23 29.39 -46.21
C THR A 249 18.20 30.57 -47.22
N PRO A 250 17.45 31.69 -47.01
CA PRO A 250 17.98 32.80 -46.17
C PRO A 250 16.97 33.73 -45.42
N THR A 251 17.46 34.31 -44.31
CA THR A 251 17.34 35.72 -43.81
C THR A 251 16.02 36.52 -43.81
N ALA A 252 15.67 37.06 -42.62
CA ALA A 252 14.94 38.34 -42.45
C ALA A 252 15.28 39.05 -41.09
N THR A 253 15.07 40.36 -40.97
CA THR A 253 15.53 41.27 -39.88
C THR A 253 14.78 42.63 -39.99
N ALA A 254 14.54 43.48 -38.97
CA ALA A 254 14.95 43.50 -37.55
C ALA A 254 13.78 43.20 -36.58
N THR A 255 13.34 43.94 -35.54
CA THR A 255 13.56 45.33 -35.02
C THR A 255 13.42 45.34 -33.49
N VAL A 256 14.16 46.20 -32.79
CA VAL A 256 14.21 46.28 -31.31
C VAL A 256 13.33 47.40 -30.76
N VAL A 257 12.62 47.15 -29.64
CA VAL A 257 12.00 48.16 -28.78
C VAL A 257 12.37 47.86 -27.31
N PRO A 258 12.93 48.80 -26.54
CA PRO A 258 13.38 48.54 -25.17
C PRO A 258 12.35 48.93 -24.10
N THR A 259 11.89 47.97 -23.29
CA THR A 259 11.10 48.27 -22.08
C THR A 259 11.56 47.46 -20.86
N ARG A 260 12.25 48.16 -19.95
CA ARG A 260 12.39 47.96 -18.49
C ARG A 260 12.39 46.52 -17.92
N THR A 261 13.58 46.07 -17.53
CA THR A 261 13.85 44.80 -16.84
C THR A 261 13.23 44.70 -15.44
N ALA A 262 12.58 43.56 -15.17
CA ALA A 262 12.43 42.98 -13.83
C ALA A 262 13.28 41.69 -13.75
N PRO A 263 13.76 41.26 -12.58
CA PRO A 263 14.64 40.09 -12.47
C PRO A 263 13.87 38.78 -12.67
N THR A 264 13.73 38.34 -13.92
CA THR A 264 13.19 37.02 -14.26
C THR A 264 14.29 35.97 -14.09
N VAL A 265 14.09 35.02 -13.17
CA VAL A 265 14.89 33.79 -13.12
C VAL A 265 14.65 33.03 -14.42
N ALA A 266 15.70 32.80 -15.20
CA ALA A 266 15.58 32.13 -16.49
C ALA A 266 15.06 30.69 -16.28
N PRO A 267 14.03 30.24 -17.03
CA PRO A 267 13.64 28.84 -17.01
C PRO A 267 14.79 28.00 -17.59
N SER A 268 15.36 27.13 -16.76
CA SER A 268 16.36 26.17 -17.18
C SER A 268 15.82 25.35 -18.35
N LYS A 269 16.42 25.51 -19.52
CA LYS A 269 16.11 24.73 -20.72
C LYS A 269 16.17 23.24 -20.34
N PRO A 270 15.13 22.42 -20.60
CA PRO A 270 15.20 21.00 -20.32
C PRO A 270 16.40 20.41 -21.06
N VAL A 271 17.38 19.91 -20.30
CA VAL A 271 18.45 19.09 -20.86
C VAL A 271 17.76 17.79 -21.29
N PRO A 272 17.81 17.39 -22.58
CA PRO A 272 17.30 16.09 -22.96
C PRO A 272 18.07 15.03 -22.18
N SER A 273 17.37 14.21 -21.40
CA SER A 273 17.97 13.04 -20.75
C SER A 273 18.67 12.23 -21.83
N ALA A 274 20.00 12.10 -21.71
CA ALA A 274 20.77 11.31 -22.67
C ALA A 274 20.17 9.89 -22.73
N PRO A 275 20.06 9.27 -23.92
CA PRO A 275 19.59 7.91 -24.03
C PRO A 275 20.46 6.99 -23.17
N GLN A 276 19.91 6.52 -22.04
CA GLN A 276 20.63 5.59 -21.20
C GLN A 276 20.81 4.31 -22.01
N THR A 277 22.07 3.95 -22.28
CA THR A 277 22.38 2.65 -22.87
C THR A 277 21.77 1.57 -21.97
N PRO A 278 20.89 0.69 -22.49
CA PRO A 278 20.24 -0.31 -21.65
C PRO A 278 21.27 -1.09 -20.86
N ALA A 279 21.15 -1.08 -19.54
CA ALA A 279 22.03 -1.85 -18.67
C ALA A 279 21.96 -3.33 -19.08
N ALA A 280 23.12 -3.99 -19.18
CA ALA A 280 23.17 -5.40 -19.58
C ALA A 280 22.26 -6.24 -18.65
N PRO A 281 21.42 -7.13 -19.19
CA PRO A 281 20.40 -7.82 -18.39
C PRO A 281 21.06 -8.66 -17.30
N VAL A 282 20.81 -8.30 -16.04
CA VAL A 282 21.38 -9.00 -14.88
C VAL A 282 20.79 -10.41 -14.83
N LYS A 283 21.64 -11.42 -14.97
CA LYS A 283 21.23 -12.82 -15.00
C LYS A 283 20.73 -13.27 -13.62
N THR A 284 19.41 -13.44 -13.51
CA THR A 284 18.75 -13.94 -12.30
C THR A 284 19.25 -15.36 -11.93
N PRO A 285 19.73 -15.61 -10.69
CA PRO A 285 20.27 -16.91 -10.26
C PRO A 285 19.33 -18.11 -10.46
N ALA A 286 19.88 -19.33 -10.39
CA ALA A 286 19.10 -20.58 -10.44
C ALA A 286 18.19 -20.73 -9.20
N SER A 287 18.74 -20.42 -8.03
CA SER A 287 18.04 -20.29 -6.77
C SER A 287 18.70 -19.16 -5.98
N ALA A 288 17.95 -18.57 -5.05
CA ALA A 288 18.46 -17.57 -4.11
C ALA A 288 17.73 -17.75 -2.78
N TYR A 289 18.46 -17.66 -1.67
CA TYR A 289 17.89 -17.70 -0.32
C TYR A 289 18.57 -16.62 0.51
N ILE A 290 17.80 -15.63 0.93
CA ILE A 290 18.20 -14.55 1.82
C ILE A 290 17.70 -14.85 3.24
N MET A 291 18.12 -14.03 4.21
CA MET A 291 17.63 -14.07 5.60
C MET A 291 17.80 -15.41 6.35
N LYS A 292 18.86 -16.19 6.08
CA LYS A 292 19.11 -17.44 6.82
C LYS A 292 19.29 -17.17 8.32
N GLY A 293 18.39 -17.71 9.15
CA GLY A 293 18.45 -17.64 10.62
C GLY A 293 17.54 -16.59 11.26
N PHE A 294 16.89 -15.74 10.45
CA PHE A 294 16.09 -14.60 10.91
C PHE A 294 14.59 -14.93 11.08
N GLN A 295 14.21 -16.21 11.08
CA GLN A 295 12.83 -16.62 11.32
C GLN A 295 12.34 -16.27 12.74
N THR A 296 11.05 -16.01 12.87
CA THR A 296 10.40 -15.71 14.15
C THR A 296 8.97 -16.25 14.14
N SER A 297 8.38 -16.42 15.32
CA SER A 297 6.99 -16.88 15.49
C SER A 297 6.16 -15.76 16.10
N GLN A 298 4.94 -15.54 15.62
CA GLN A 298 4.12 -14.45 16.12
C GLN A 298 3.72 -14.63 17.59
N GLU A 299 3.77 -13.55 18.36
CA GLU A 299 3.58 -13.56 19.82
C GLU A 299 2.11 -13.57 20.22
N LYS A 300 1.23 -13.02 19.37
CA LYS A 300 -0.22 -12.94 19.55
C LYS A 300 -0.95 -13.45 18.31
N GLY A 301 -2.20 -13.87 18.49
CA GLY A 301 -3.03 -14.41 17.42
C GLY A 301 -3.14 -13.46 16.22
N TYR A 302 -3.28 -12.15 16.46
CA TYR A 302 -3.45 -11.10 15.45
C TYR A 302 -2.15 -10.34 15.08
N TRP A 303 -0.97 -10.95 15.24
CA TRP A 303 0.35 -10.28 15.06
C TRP A 303 1.22 -10.84 13.92
N CYS A 304 0.64 -11.43 12.86
CA CYS A 304 1.43 -11.85 11.70
C CYS A 304 2.20 -10.69 11.03
N GLY A 305 1.61 -9.48 10.95
CA GLY A 305 2.28 -8.27 10.45
C GLY A 305 3.54 -7.91 11.26
N PRO A 306 3.44 -7.63 12.58
CA PRO A 306 4.59 -7.38 13.44
C PRO A 306 5.65 -8.49 13.47
N ALA A 307 5.24 -9.76 13.36
CA ALA A 307 6.18 -10.89 13.30
C ALA A 307 6.92 -10.96 11.96
N THR A 308 6.21 -10.76 10.85
CA THR A 308 6.80 -10.68 9.50
C THR A 308 7.77 -9.50 9.41
N PHE A 309 7.36 -8.34 9.92
CA PHE A 309 8.22 -7.15 9.92
C PHE A 309 9.46 -7.34 10.82
N GLN A 310 9.30 -7.89 12.03
CA GLN A 310 10.43 -8.26 12.89
C GLN A 310 11.47 -9.13 12.18
N SER A 311 11.04 -10.05 11.31
CA SER A 311 11.96 -10.90 10.54
C SER A 311 12.66 -10.14 9.41
N ILE A 312 11.93 -9.27 8.69
CA ILE A 312 12.45 -8.41 7.61
C ILE A 312 13.49 -7.41 8.14
N ASP A 313 13.16 -6.74 9.23
CA ASP A 313 14.00 -5.78 9.95
C ASP A 313 15.24 -6.45 10.55
N TRP A 314 15.06 -7.53 11.32
CA TRP A 314 16.18 -8.25 11.93
C TRP A 314 17.19 -8.79 10.89
N ALA A 315 16.75 -9.13 9.68
CA ALA A 315 17.66 -9.55 8.62
C ALA A 315 18.37 -8.40 7.88
N ASP A 316 17.95 -7.15 8.07
CA ASP A 316 18.56 -5.95 7.46
C ASP A 316 19.84 -5.55 8.20
N ASP A 317 19.77 -5.50 9.54
CA ASP A 317 20.84 -4.94 10.39
C ASP A 317 21.33 -5.88 11.51
N ASN A 318 20.74 -7.09 11.63
CA ASN A 318 21.01 -8.09 12.67
C ASN A 318 20.61 -7.67 14.11
N GLN A 319 19.76 -6.66 14.28
CA GLN A 319 19.13 -6.29 15.55
C GLN A 319 17.68 -6.80 15.62
N LYS A 320 17.31 -7.51 16.68
CA LYS A 320 15.96 -8.09 16.81
C LYS A 320 15.05 -7.23 17.69
N ASP A 321 14.42 -6.23 17.09
CA ASP A 321 13.39 -5.44 17.77
C ASP A 321 12.14 -6.28 18.12
N THR A 322 11.41 -5.90 19.17
CA THR A 322 10.27 -6.69 19.66
C THR A 322 9.02 -6.54 18.78
N GLN A 323 8.17 -7.57 18.70
CA GLN A 323 6.89 -7.47 17.98
C GLN A 323 5.95 -6.43 18.61
N ALA A 324 6.08 -6.16 19.91
CA ALA A 324 5.36 -5.08 20.58
C ALA A 324 5.81 -3.68 20.11
N SER A 325 7.11 -3.49 19.83
CA SER A 325 7.63 -2.27 19.20
C SER A 325 7.08 -2.13 17.78
N TRP A 326 7.19 -3.19 16.98
CA TRP A 326 6.69 -3.18 15.60
C TRP A 326 5.18 -3.01 15.50
N ALA A 327 4.39 -3.59 16.40
CA ALA A 327 2.95 -3.37 16.46
C ALA A 327 2.58 -1.89 16.70
N LYS A 328 3.41 -1.14 17.45
CA LYS A 328 3.22 0.30 17.64
C LYS A 328 3.57 1.08 16.37
N ASP A 329 4.72 0.81 15.76
CA ASP A 329 5.19 1.55 14.57
C ASP A 329 4.38 1.22 13.31
N LEU A 330 3.83 0.01 13.21
CA LEU A 330 2.91 -0.42 12.14
C LEU A 330 1.45 0.02 12.38
N GLY A 331 1.12 0.54 13.57
CA GLY A 331 -0.26 0.85 13.95
C GLY A 331 -1.17 -0.38 14.08
N SER A 332 -0.60 -1.57 14.32
CA SER A 332 -1.33 -2.83 14.41
C SER A 332 -2.35 -2.83 15.55
N THR A 333 -3.60 -3.17 15.24
CA THR A 333 -4.68 -3.30 16.22
C THR A 333 -5.08 -4.76 16.41
N THR A 334 -6.15 -5.03 17.17
CA THR A 334 -6.77 -6.37 17.21
C THR A 334 -7.40 -6.77 15.88
N GLY A 335 -7.69 -5.81 14.99
CA GLY A 335 -8.10 -6.05 13.61
C GLY A 335 -6.93 -6.21 12.64
N GLY A 336 -5.69 -6.37 13.13
CA GLY A 336 -4.52 -6.64 12.30
C GLY A 336 -3.76 -5.41 11.82
N THR A 337 -3.05 -5.56 10.70
CA THR A 337 -2.05 -4.62 10.17
C THR A 337 -2.27 -4.31 8.69
N ALA A 338 -2.19 -3.04 8.28
CA ALA A 338 -2.29 -2.66 6.87
C ALA A 338 -0.97 -2.93 6.12
N ILE A 339 -1.04 -3.45 4.89
CA ILE A 339 0.14 -3.71 4.07
C ILE A 339 0.88 -2.41 3.70
N SER A 340 0.15 -1.30 3.54
CA SER A 340 0.74 0.02 3.32
C SER A 340 1.56 0.51 4.52
N ALA A 341 1.21 0.10 5.75
CA ALA A 341 2.03 0.38 6.93
C ALA A 341 3.32 -0.46 6.94
N MET A 342 3.26 -1.74 6.55
CA MET A 342 4.45 -2.59 6.41
C MET A 342 5.40 -2.05 5.34
N VAL A 343 4.89 -1.73 4.14
CA VAL A 343 5.67 -1.12 3.05
C VAL A 343 6.26 0.24 3.46
N LYS A 344 5.48 1.09 4.16
CA LYS A 344 5.98 2.35 4.72
C LYS A 344 7.16 2.09 5.67
N GLN A 345 7.02 1.18 6.63
CA GLN A 345 8.10 0.91 7.59
C GLN A 345 9.32 0.28 6.92
N THR A 346 9.16 -0.60 5.91
CA THR A 346 10.30 -1.12 5.13
C THR A 346 11.07 0.03 4.50
N ASN A 347 10.37 0.97 3.87
CA ASN A 347 10.97 2.12 3.19
C ASN A 347 11.71 3.10 4.13
N VAL A 348 11.31 3.21 5.41
CA VAL A 348 11.87 4.23 6.33
C VAL A 348 12.72 3.67 7.47
N LYS A 349 12.67 2.36 7.75
CA LYS A 349 13.44 1.71 8.83
C LYS A 349 14.57 0.82 8.33
N THR A 350 14.46 0.26 7.12
CA THR A 350 15.42 -0.73 6.61
C THR A 350 16.29 -0.18 5.47
N ALA A 351 17.40 -0.83 5.21
CA ALA A 351 18.29 -0.59 4.08
C ALA A 351 17.86 -1.32 2.80
N TRP A 352 16.89 -2.25 2.84
CA TRP A 352 16.35 -2.96 1.67
C TRP A 352 16.03 -2.09 0.44
N PRO A 353 15.49 -0.85 0.56
CA PRO A 353 15.24 0.01 -0.59
C PRO A 353 16.50 0.40 -1.38
N LYS A 354 17.70 0.30 -0.78
CA LYS A 354 18.98 0.59 -1.46
C LYS A 354 19.30 -0.40 -2.58
N SER A 355 18.79 -1.63 -2.50
CA SER A 355 19.00 -2.66 -3.54
C SER A 355 17.74 -2.98 -4.33
N ALA A 356 16.55 -2.80 -3.75
CA ALA A 356 15.27 -3.07 -4.41
C ALA A 356 14.59 -1.85 -5.06
N GLY A 357 15.06 -0.64 -4.76
CA GLY A 357 14.27 0.58 -4.96
C GLY A 357 13.17 0.72 -3.90
N THR A 358 12.38 1.80 -3.98
CA THR A 358 11.23 2.02 -3.10
C THR A 358 10.29 0.80 -3.14
N TYR A 359 9.99 0.24 -1.97
CA TYR A 359 8.97 -0.79 -1.83
C TYR A 359 7.60 -0.22 -2.12
N VAL A 360 6.75 -0.98 -2.81
CA VAL A 360 5.39 -0.64 -3.18
C VAL A 360 4.41 -1.72 -2.72
N VAL A 361 3.17 -1.33 -2.48
CA VAL A 361 2.05 -2.28 -2.46
C VAL A 361 1.66 -2.52 -3.91
N GLN A 362 1.76 -3.76 -4.39
CA GLN A 362 1.43 -4.14 -5.76
C GLN A 362 0.27 -5.14 -5.75
N ASN A 363 -0.85 -4.79 -6.38
CA ASN A 363 -1.93 -5.75 -6.63
C ASN A 363 -1.52 -6.72 -7.75
N VAL A 364 -1.92 -7.99 -7.62
CA VAL A 364 -1.53 -9.09 -8.53
C VAL A 364 -2.73 -9.78 -9.18
N SER A 365 -3.93 -9.17 -9.12
CA SER A 365 -5.18 -9.76 -9.63
C SER A 365 -5.16 -10.05 -11.13
N ASP A 366 -4.50 -9.21 -11.92
CA ASP A 366 -4.31 -9.34 -13.36
C ASP A 366 -3.07 -10.20 -13.75
N TRP A 367 -2.33 -10.74 -12.76
CA TRP A 367 -1.14 -11.54 -13.03
C TRP A 367 -1.48 -13.02 -13.26
N ASN A 368 -0.44 -13.80 -13.60
CA ASN A 368 -0.49 -15.26 -13.57
C ASN A 368 0.68 -15.82 -12.75
N ALA A 369 0.65 -17.11 -12.45
CA ALA A 369 1.67 -17.76 -11.61
C ALA A 369 3.10 -17.65 -12.16
N GLN A 370 3.28 -17.59 -13.50
CA GLN A 370 4.60 -17.40 -14.10
C GLN A 370 5.09 -15.97 -13.87
N THR A 371 4.26 -14.95 -14.11
CA THR A 371 4.59 -13.54 -13.84
C THR A 371 4.91 -13.33 -12.37
N PHE A 372 4.07 -13.84 -11.47
CA PHE A 372 4.30 -13.81 -10.02
C PHE A 372 5.66 -14.43 -9.67
N PHE A 373 5.98 -15.62 -10.20
CA PHE A 373 7.27 -16.25 -9.94
C PHE A 373 8.45 -15.47 -10.54
N THR A 374 8.34 -14.91 -11.74
CA THR A 374 9.37 -14.06 -12.37
C THR A 374 9.67 -12.82 -11.51
N VAL A 375 8.64 -12.17 -10.95
CA VAL A 375 8.79 -11.02 -10.04
C VAL A 375 9.54 -11.43 -8.77
N HIS A 376 9.16 -12.54 -8.14
CA HIS A 376 9.86 -13.08 -6.96
C HIS A 376 11.33 -13.42 -7.27
N GLN A 377 11.61 -14.03 -8.42
CA GLN A 377 12.98 -14.32 -8.85
C GLN A 377 13.82 -13.05 -9.02
N LYS A 378 13.24 -11.97 -9.59
CA LYS A 378 13.91 -10.67 -9.73
C LYS A 378 14.18 -10.05 -8.36
N HIS A 379 13.16 -9.95 -7.51
CA HIS A 379 13.25 -9.29 -6.22
C HIS A 379 14.21 -10.03 -5.25
N LEU A 380 14.04 -11.34 -5.10
CA LEU A 380 14.83 -12.16 -4.17
C LEU A 380 16.22 -12.53 -4.71
N GLY A 381 16.40 -12.57 -6.04
CA GLY A 381 17.62 -13.05 -6.69
C GLY A 381 18.53 -11.96 -7.25
N VAL A 382 17.94 -10.87 -7.78
CA VAL A 382 18.69 -9.72 -8.33
C VAL A 382 18.79 -8.62 -7.27
N TYR A 383 17.66 -8.18 -6.72
CA TYR A 383 17.64 -7.14 -5.68
C TYR A 383 18.04 -7.65 -4.29
N LYS A 384 17.98 -8.98 -4.08
CA LYS A 384 18.35 -9.67 -2.83
C LYS A 384 17.63 -9.14 -1.60
N ALA A 385 16.40 -8.66 -1.77
CA ALA A 385 15.58 -8.07 -0.73
C ALA A 385 14.30 -8.92 -0.53
N PRO A 386 13.69 -8.94 0.66
CA PRO A 386 12.55 -9.79 0.97
C PRO A 386 11.23 -9.26 0.40
N VAL A 387 10.28 -10.17 0.16
CA VAL A 387 8.90 -9.83 -0.20
C VAL A 387 8.01 -9.90 1.05
N ILE A 388 7.11 -8.93 1.21
CA ILE A 388 5.98 -9.03 2.14
C ILE A 388 4.88 -9.80 1.40
N GLU A 389 4.78 -11.10 1.67
CA GLU A 389 3.74 -11.95 1.10
C GLU A 389 2.45 -11.70 1.87
N HIS A 390 1.35 -11.46 1.17
CA HIS A 390 0.03 -11.27 1.76
C HIS A 390 -0.90 -12.32 1.14
N VAL A 391 -1.37 -13.25 1.97
CA VAL A 391 -2.01 -14.50 1.54
C VAL A 391 -3.25 -14.81 2.36
N GLN A 392 -4.08 -15.74 1.90
CA GLN A 392 -5.09 -16.41 2.73
C GLN A 392 -4.54 -17.78 3.14
N LEU A 393 -4.45 -18.06 4.45
CA LEU A 393 -3.93 -19.33 4.96
C LEU A 393 -4.96 -20.46 4.82
N LEU A 394 -5.09 -20.98 3.59
CA LEU A 394 -5.98 -22.11 3.27
C LEU A 394 -5.18 -23.41 3.09
N LYS A 395 -5.68 -24.50 3.68
CA LYS A 395 -5.07 -25.85 3.64
C LYS A 395 -4.78 -26.35 2.23
N ARG A 396 -5.62 -25.97 1.26
CA ARG A 396 -5.47 -26.29 -0.18
C ARG A 396 -4.19 -25.71 -0.82
N TYR A 397 -3.60 -24.68 -0.21
CA TYR A 397 -2.35 -24.05 -0.65
C TYR A 397 -1.20 -24.33 0.33
N PHE A 398 -1.52 -24.44 1.63
CA PHE A 398 -0.58 -24.70 2.71
C PHE A 398 -0.95 -26.00 3.45
N PRO A 399 -0.57 -27.19 2.91
CA PRO A 399 -1.00 -28.49 3.45
C PRO A 399 -0.40 -28.83 4.84
N TYR A 400 0.45 -27.97 5.40
CA TYR A 400 0.93 -28.08 6.77
C TYR A 400 -0.07 -27.55 7.82
N LEU A 401 -1.10 -26.80 7.41
CA LEU A 401 -2.16 -26.31 8.30
C LEU A 401 -3.16 -27.42 8.66
N ALA A 402 -3.64 -27.45 9.90
CA ALA A 402 -4.77 -28.32 10.28
C ALA A 402 -6.13 -27.70 9.93
N PHE A 403 -6.24 -26.37 9.92
CA PHE A 403 -7.44 -25.57 9.66
C PHE A 403 -7.17 -24.50 8.60
N ASN A 404 -8.22 -24.03 7.93
CA ASN A 404 -8.18 -22.77 7.19
C ASN A 404 -8.23 -21.60 8.18
N HIS A 405 -7.54 -20.51 7.85
CA HIS A 405 -7.55 -19.25 8.61
C HIS A 405 -7.79 -18.07 7.68
N SER A 406 -8.02 -16.91 8.31
CA SER A 406 -8.02 -15.57 7.75
C SER A 406 -6.78 -15.22 6.89
N GLY A 407 -6.73 -13.98 6.41
CA GLY A 407 -5.55 -13.47 5.73
C GLY A 407 -4.33 -13.44 6.65
N HIS A 408 -3.15 -13.29 6.03
CA HIS A 408 -1.88 -13.48 6.72
C HIS A 408 -0.72 -12.79 6.00
N TYR A 409 0.23 -12.27 6.78
CA TYR A 409 1.54 -11.86 6.29
C TYR A 409 2.60 -12.89 6.65
N GLN A 410 3.45 -13.20 5.68
CA GLN A 410 4.63 -14.05 5.83
C GLN A 410 5.79 -13.47 5.01
N VAL A 411 7.03 -13.89 5.29
CA VAL A 411 8.20 -13.33 4.59
C VAL A 411 8.57 -14.17 3.39
N GLY A 412 8.54 -13.61 2.18
CA GLY A 412 9.18 -14.16 0.99
C GLY A 412 10.69 -13.92 1.09
N ARG A 413 11.48 -15.01 1.16
CA ARG A 413 12.92 -14.99 1.48
C ARG A 413 13.80 -15.78 0.51
N GLY A 414 13.24 -16.27 -0.60
CA GLY A 414 14.02 -16.98 -1.61
C GLY A 414 13.19 -17.71 -2.64
N TYR A 415 13.85 -18.39 -3.56
CA TYR A 415 13.22 -19.24 -4.56
C TYR A 415 14.16 -20.34 -5.06
N ASP A 416 13.56 -21.35 -5.70
CA ASP A 416 14.25 -22.37 -6.48
C ASP A 416 13.53 -22.56 -7.83
N LYS A 417 14.22 -22.24 -8.94
CA LYS A 417 13.67 -22.39 -10.30
C LYS A 417 13.46 -23.85 -10.71
N ALA A 418 14.30 -24.77 -10.26
CA ALA A 418 14.20 -26.17 -10.65
C ALA A 418 12.96 -26.82 -10.01
N ASN A 419 12.66 -26.43 -8.76
CA ASN A 419 11.50 -26.91 -8.03
C ASN A 419 10.23 -26.04 -8.21
N GLY A 420 10.34 -24.87 -8.85
CA GLY A 420 9.22 -23.94 -9.03
C GLY A 420 8.66 -23.38 -7.71
N THR A 421 9.50 -23.24 -6.69
CA THR A 421 9.08 -22.84 -5.34
C THR A 421 9.57 -21.45 -4.93
N ILE A 422 8.76 -20.79 -4.10
CA ILE A 422 9.12 -19.60 -3.34
C ILE A 422 9.33 -20.04 -1.88
N ALA A 423 10.43 -19.59 -1.31
CA ALA A 423 10.84 -19.91 0.05
C ALA A 423 10.31 -18.84 1.00
N ILE A 424 9.59 -19.26 2.05
CA ILE A 424 9.00 -18.35 3.03
C ILE A 424 9.53 -18.55 4.44
N PHE A 425 9.31 -17.57 5.31
CA PHE A 425 9.14 -17.79 6.75
C PHE A 425 7.65 -17.66 7.11
N GLU A 426 7.05 -18.79 7.46
CA GLU A 426 5.74 -18.86 8.10
C GLU A 426 5.91 -18.39 9.56
N VAL A 427 5.14 -17.37 9.97
CA VAL A 427 5.21 -16.78 11.32
C VAL A 427 4.08 -17.27 12.23
N PHE A 428 3.00 -17.81 11.66
CA PHE A 428 1.90 -18.37 12.42
C PHE A 428 2.26 -19.77 12.93
N ASN A 429 2.07 -19.97 14.24
CA ASN A 429 2.15 -21.28 14.87
C ASN A 429 0.74 -21.69 15.30
N GLU A 430 0.06 -22.49 14.49
CA GLU A 430 -1.34 -22.86 14.69
C GLU A 430 -1.57 -23.54 16.06
N ARG A 431 -0.65 -24.41 16.51
CA ARG A 431 -0.68 -25.06 17.84
C ARG A 431 -0.67 -24.06 19.00
N ARG A 432 -0.03 -22.89 18.82
CA ARG A 432 0.04 -21.83 19.85
C ARG A 432 -1.30 -21.16 20.11
N PHE A 433 -2.17 -21.09 19.10
CA PHE A 433 -3.46 -20.39 19.18
C PHE A 433 -4.66 -21.33 19.12
N ASN A 434 -4.46 -22.58 18.69
CA ASN A 434 -5.44 -23.66 18.71
C ASN A 434 -4.78 -24.94 19.23
N SER A 435 -5.25 -25.49 20.35
CA SER A 435 -4.67 -26.71 20.93
C SER A 435 -4.74 -27.94 20.01
N ARG A 436 -5.57 -27.92 18.95
CA ARG A 436 -5.65 -28.94 17.90
C ARG A 436 -4.75 -28.67 16.69
N GLY A 437 -4.20 -27.46 16.54
CA GLY A 437 -3.42 -27.02 15.37
C GLY A 437 -2.03 -27.64 15.24
N ASN A 438 -1.41 -27.58 14.08
CA ASN A 438 -0.05 -28.06 13.83
C ASN A 438 1.02 -27.08 14.31
N VAL A 439 2.28 -27.53 14.42
CA VAL A 439 3.43 -26.61 14.59
C VAL A 439 3.82 -26.13 13.19
N THR A 440 3.30 -24.97 12.81
CA THR A 440 3.28 -24.50 11.42
C THR A 440 4.39 -23.51 11.07
N ASP A 441 4.99 -22.87 12.06
CA ASP A 441 6.00 -21.80 11.94
C ASP A 441 7.37 -22.27 11.42
N GLY A 442 8.14 -21.30 10.90
CA GLY A 442 9.50 -21.46 10.43
C GLY A 442 9.64 -21.54 8.90
N PRO A 443 10.79 -22.00 8.38
CA PRO A 443 11.06 -22.02 6.95
C PRO A 443 10.18 -23.04 6.22
N ARG A 444 9.57 -22.61 5.11
CA ARG A 444 8.88 -23.48 4.14
C ARG A 444 9.36 -23.15 2.72
N ASN A 445 9.12 -24.07 1.79
CA ASN A 445 9.20 -23.84 0.35
C ASN A 445 7.82 -24.19 -0.23
N ILE A 446 7.15 -23.21 -0.85
CA ILE A 446 5.78 -23.32 -1.36
C ILE A 446 5.84 -23.28 -2.89
N PRO A 447 5.10 -24.13 -3.63
CA PRO A 447 4.98 -24.00 -5.08
C PRO A 447 4.51 -22.58 -5.44
N ALA A 448 5.18 -21.90 -6.38
CA ALA A 448 4.88 -20.51 -6.68
C ALA A 448 3.43 -20.29 -7.15
N SER A 449 2.83 -21.29 -7.81
CA SER A 449 1.42 -21.31 -8.17
C SER A 449 0.48 -21.45 -6.96
N ALA A 450 0.86 -22.22 -5.93
CA ALA A 450 0.08 -22.34 -4.71
C ALA A 450 0.14 -21.03 -3.89
N LEU A 451 1.31 -20.40 -3.81
CA LEU A 451 1.48 -19.12 -3.15
C LEU A 451 0.71 -18.00 -3.86
N PHE A 452 0.82 -17.91 -5.19
CA PHE A 452 0.03 -16.97 -6.00
C PHE A 452 -1.48 -17.15 -5.81
N ASN A 453 -1.97 -18.39 -5.86
CA ASN A 453 -3.39 -18.68 -5.62
C ASN A 453 -3.84 -18.36 -4.18
N ALA A 454 -2.93 -18.42 -3.21
CA ALA A 454 -3.19 -17.98 -1.83
C ALA A 454 -3.25 -16.45 -1.71
N THR A 455 -2.42 -15.71 -2.44
CA THR A 455 -2.52 -14.25 -2.56
C THR A 455 -3.83 -13.83 -3.25
N LEU A 456 -4.21 -14.48 -4.35
CA LEU A 456 -5.50 -14.22 -5.02
C LEU A 456 -6.72 -14.56 -4.14
N ALA A 457 -6.57 -15.45 -3.16
CA ALA A 457 -7.63 -15.78 -2.21
C ALA A 457 -7.73 -14.82 -1.01
N ASN A 458 -6.71 -13.98 -0.77
CA ASN A 458 -6.82 -12.86 0.16
C ASN A 458 -7.60 -11.72 -0.50
N SER A 459 -8.52 -11.08 0.23
CA SER A 459 -9.39 -10.03 -0.36
C SER A 459 -8.63 -8.81 -0.89
N PHE A 460 -7.40 -8.53 -0.46
CA PHE A 460 -6.59 -7.44 -1.00
C PHE A 460 -5.81 -7.79 -2.27
N GLN A 461 -5.56 -9.08 -2.53
CA GLN A 461 -4.85 -9.60 -3.72
C GLN A 461 -3.55 -8.86 -4.06
N ASN A 462 -2.73 -8.52 -3.06
CA ASN A 462 -1.52 -7.72 -3.23
C ASN A 462 -0.30 -8.31 -2.49
N ILE A 463 0.87 -7.74 -2.73
CA ILE A 463 2.15 -8.05 -2.06
C ILE A 463 2.98 -6.75 -1.87
N GLY A 464 3.98 -6.77 -0.99
CA GLY A 464 4.89 -5.64 -0.78
C GLY A 464 6.32 -5.94 -1.24
N LEU A 465 6.84 -5.20 -2.24
CA LEU A 465 8.16 -5.41 -2.86
C LEU A 465 8.70 -4.20 -3.64
#